data_AF-A0A4U0VTM5-F1
#
_entry.id   AF-A0A4U0VTM5-F1
#
_cell.length_a   1.000
_cell.length_b   1.000
_cell.length_c   1.000
_cell.angle_alpha   90.00
_cell.angle_beta   90.00
_cell.angle_gamma   90.00
#
_symmetry.space_group_name_H-M   'P 1'
#
loop_
_entity.id
_entity.type
_entity.pdbx_description
1 polymer ?
#
loop_
_entity_poly.entity_id
_entity_poly.type
_entity_poly.pdbx_seq_one_letter_code
_entity_poly.pdbx_strand_id
1 'polypeptide(L)' 'MRVLNPKEDKGTYIFHAGTALGDAGALKTSGGRVIAATATGETLREAVDSAYKGVGLIEFEGMQYRKDIAGRALP' A
#
# COMPACT_ATOMS: atom_id res chain seq x y z
N MET A 1 2.69 7.24 11.80
CA MET A 1 2.14 6.56 10.61
C MET A 1 1.33 5.37 11.07
N ARG A 2 0.19 5.11 10.44
CA ARG A 2 -0.67 3.96 10.70
C ARG A 2 -0.66 3.05 9.47
N VAL A 3 -0.46 1.76 9.70
CA VAL A 3 -0.54 0.71 8.68
C VAL A 3 -1.33 -0.44 9.28
N LEU A 4 -2.47 -0.79 8.67
CA LEU A 4 -3.26 -1.94 9.08
C LEU A 4 -2.85 -3.16 8.25
N ASN A 5 -2.96 -4.34 8.86
CA ASN A 5 -2.79 -5.58 8.14
C ASN A 5 -4.00 -5.82 7.21
N PRO A 6 -3.76 -6.22 5.95
CA PRO A 6 -4.83 -6.70 5.08
C PRO A 6 -5.48 -7.95 5.69
N LYS A 7 -6.78 -8.15 5.42
CA LYS A 7 -7.49 -9.36 5.86
C LYS A 7 -6.87 -10.60 5.22
N GLU A 8 -6.76 -11.68 5.98
CA GLU A 8 -6.01 -12.91 5.63
C GLU A 8 -6.49 -13.62 4.34
N ASP A 9 -7.68 -13.29 3.82
CA ASP A 9 -8.33 -14.00 2.69
C ASP A 9 -8.18 -13.36 1.31
N LYS A 10 -7.40 -12.29 1.14
CA LYS A 10 -7.27 -11.63 -0.17
C LYS A 10 -5.82 -11.33 -0.43
N GLY A 11 -5.31 -11.71 -1.61
CA GLY A 11 -3.91 -11.60 -2.06
C GLY A 11 -3.37 -10.17 -2.13
N THR A 12 -3.59 -9.37 -1.09
CA THR A 12 -3.12 -8.00 -0.87
C THR A 12 -2.01 -8.06 0.17
N TYR A 13 -0.91 -7.42 -0.13
CA TYR A 13 0.32 -7.42 0.65
C TYR A 13 0.77 -5.98 0.88
N ILE A 14 1.25 -5.71 2.08
CA ILE A 14 1.81 -4.41 2.46
C ILE A 14 3.30 -4.58 2.69
N PHE A 15 4.11 -3.93 1.86
CA PHE A 15 5.56 -3.98 1.95
C PHE A 15 6.12 -2.67 2.47
N HIS A 16 6.94 -2.77 3.52
CA HIS A 16 7.67 -1.65 4.07
C HIS A 16 8.89 -1.33 3.20
N ALA A 17 9.07 -0.07 2.85
CA ALA A 17 10.26 0.45 2.18
C ALA A 17 10.94 1.48 3.08
N GLY A 18 10.73 2.79 2.85
CA GLY A 18 11.22 3.87 3.69
C GLY A 18 10.41 4.00 4.98
N THR A 19 10.45 3.00 5.85
CA THR A 19 9.89 3.06 7.21
C THR A 19 10.93 2.79 8.28
N ALA A 20 10.76 3.40 9.45
CA ALA A 20 11.55 3.12 10.64
C ALA A 20 10.65 3.06 11.88
N LEU A 21 11.08 2.33 12.91
CA LEU A 21 10.50 2.41 14.24
C LEU A 21 11.15 3.57 14.99
N GLY A 22 10.35 4.48 15.55
CA GLY A 22 10.82 5.49 16.48
C GLY A 22 11.00 4.94 17.90
N ASP A 23 11.44 5.80 18.80
CA ASP A 23 11.85 5.42 20.17
C ASP A 23 10.75 4.71 20.98
N ALA A 24 9.49 5.12 20.79
CA ALA A 24 8.32 4.51 21.44
C ALA A 24 7.70 3.34 20.63
N GLY A 25 8.41 2.80 19.64
CA GLY A 25 7.89 1.77 18.73
C GLY A 25 6.92 2.28 17.66
N ALA A 26 6.66 3.58 17.61
CA ALA A 26 5.78 4.17 16.62
C ALA A 26 6.42 4.14 15.23
N LEU A 27 5.67 3.66 14.23
CA LEU A 27 6.12 3.63 12.85
C LEU A 27 6.20 5.06 12.26
N LYS A 28 7.33 5.38 11.63
CA LYS A 28 7.63 6.67 11.00
C LYS A 28 8.08 6.47 9.54
N THR A 29 7.91 7.50 8.72
CA THR A 29 8.51 7.56 7.37
C THR A 29 10.01 7.81 7.48
N SER A 30 10.83 7.15 6.67
CA SER A 30 12.30 7.28 6.65
C SER A 30 12.91 7.36 5.24
N GLY A 31 12.10 7.67 4.23
CA GLY A 31 12.55 7.83 2.85
C GLY A 31 11.43 8.31 1.93
N GLY A 32 11.76 8.54 0.65
CA GLY A 32 10.79 9.06 -0.32
C GLY A 32 9.68 8.08 -0.70
N ARG A 33 10.01 6.79 -0.89
CA ARG A 33 9.02 5.72 -1.10
C ARG A 33 8.84 4.96 0.21
N VAL A 34 7.66 5.04 0.80
CA VAL A 34 7.42 4.63 2.20
C VAL A 34 6.86 3.20 2.30
N ILE A 35 5.70 2.96 1.68
CA ILE A 35 5.01 1.67 1.67
C ILE A 35 4.61 1.34 0.23
N ALA A 36 4.63 0.06 -0.13
CA ALA A 36 3.98 -0.45 -1.34
C ALA A 36 2.79 -1.35 -0.96
N ALA A 37 1.60 -1.01 -1.45
CA ALA A 37 0.44 -1.89 -1.44
C ALA A 37 0.39 -2.66 -2.76
N THR A 38 0.53 -3.98 -2.68
CA THR A 38 0.57 -4.89 -3.83
C THR A 38 -0.61 -5.83 -3.73
N ALA A 39 -1.20 -6.23 -4.85
CA ALA A 39 -2.17 -7.31 -4.83
C ALA A 39 -2.08 -8.22 -6.06
N THR A 40 -2.55 -9.46 -5.89
CA THR A 40 -2.79 -10.45 -6.92
C THR A 40 -4.30 -10.68 -7.10
N GLY A 41 -4.70 -11.11 -8.29
CA GLY A 41 -6.09 -11.39 -8.66
C GLY A 41 -6.11 -12.19 -9.97
N GLU A 42 -7.27 -12.69 -10.37
CA GLU A 42 -7.41 -13.48 -11.62
C GLU A 42 -7.30 -12.57 -12.84
N THR A 43 -7.68 -11.31 -12.68
CA THR A 43 -7.53 -10.26 -13.70
C THR A 43 -6.66 -9.10 -13.21
N LEU A 44 -6.08 -8.36 -14.16
CA LEU A 44 -5.35 -7.13 -13.84
C LEU A 44 -6.24 -6.11 -13.10
N ARG A 45 -7.53 -6.04 -13.47
CA ARG A 45 -8.50 -5.14 -12.83
C ARG A 45 -8.70 -5.47 -11.35
N GLU A 46 -8.91 -6.76 -11.05
CA GLU A 46 -9.05 -7.22 -9.66
C GLU A 46 -7.80 -6.96 -8.82
N ALA A 47 -6.61 -7.19 -9.39
CA ALA A 47 -5.34 -6.91 -8.73
C ALA A 47 -5.19 -5.41 -8.45
N VAL A 48 -5.49 -4.54 -9.43
CA VAL A 48 -5.41 -3.08 -9.26
C VAL A 48 -6.41 -2.58 -8.22
N ASP A 49 -7.67 -3.01 -8.29
CA ASP A 49 -8.71 -2.63 -7.33
C ASP A 49 -8.36 -3.07 -5.90
N SER A 50 -7.79 -4.26 -5.76
CA SER A 50 -7.35 -4.80 -4.45
C SER A 50 -6.12 -4.07 -3.93
N ALA A 51 -5.16 -3.71 -4.78
CA ALA A 51 -4.01 -2.90 -4.41
C ALA A 51 -4.45 -1.52 -3.90
N TYR A 52 -5.42 -0.88 -4.57
CA TYR A 52 -5.99 0.39 -4.12
C TYR A 52 -6.78 0.28 -2.81
N LYS A 53 -7.48 -0.83 -2.56
CA LYS A 53 -8.05 -1.12 -1.23
C LYS A 53 -6.95 -1.25 -0.18
N GLY A 54 -5.84 -1.89 -0.52
CA GLY A 54 -4.64 -1.98 0.32
C GLY A 54 -4.05 -0.61 0.66
N VAL A 55 -4.06 0.34 -0.26
CA VAL A 55 -3.67 1.73 0.01
C VAL A 55 -4.52 2.36 1.13
N GLY A 56 -5.82 2.04 1.19
CA GLY A 56 -6.72 2.50 2.26
C GLY A 56 -6.39 1.98 3.66
N LEU A 57 -5.48 1.01 3.79
CA LEU A 57 -4.97 0.51 5.07
C LEU A 57 -3.81 1.35 5.62
N ILE A 58 -3.30 2.31 4.83
CA ILE A 58 -2.12 3.11 5.14
C ILE A 58 -2.54 4.56 5.33
N GLU A 59 -2.02 5.20 6.38
CA GLU A 59 -2.27 6.60 6.65
C GLU A 59 -1.06 7.27 7.31
N PHE A 60 -0.60 8.38 6.71
CA PHE A 60 0.38 9.28 7.30
C PHE A 60 0.29 10.66 6.66
N GLU A 61 0.79 11.66 7.38
CA GLU A 61 0.80 13.05 6.94
C GLU A 61 1.57 13.22 5.63
N GLY A 62 1.00 13.97 4.69
CA GLY A 62 1.63 14.25 3.40
C GLY A 62 1.67 13.08 2.42
N MET A 63 1.02 11.95 2.71
CA MET A 63 1.00 10.77 1.83
C MET A 63 0.54 11.12 0.40
N GLN A 64 1.33 10.71 -0.58
CA GLN A 64 1.03 10.84 -2.01
C GLN A 64 1.08 9.46 -2.67
N TYR A 65 0.15 9.19 -3.57
CA TYR A 65 0.15 7.99 -4.41
C TYR A 65 -0.59 8.26 -5.72
N ARG A 66 -0.22 7.51 -6.76
CA ARG A 66 -0.88 7.56 -8.06
C ARG A 66 -2.21 6.82 -8.05
N LYS A 67 -3.22 7.35 -8.75
CA LYS A 67 -4.55 6.74 -8.89
C LYS A 67 -4.77 6.04 -10.25
N ASP A 68 -3.72 5.92 -11.04
CA ASP A 68 -3.73 5.47 -12.43
C ASP A 68 -2.69 4.36 -12.70
N ILE A 69 -2.30 3.60 -11.66
CA ILE A 69 -1.42 2.45 -11.84
C ILE A 69 -2.13 1.43 -12.73
N ALA A 70 -1.39 0.93 -13.73
CA ALA A 70 -1.90 0.10 -14.82
C ALA A 70 -2.96 0.72 -15.74
N GLY A 71 -3.21 2.04 -15.67
CA GLY A 71 -4.24 2.71 -16.47
C GLY A 71 -4.10 2.58 -18.00
N ARG A 72 -2.92 2.23 -18.52
CA ARG A 72 -2.71 1.94 -19.96
C ARG A 72 -2.90 0.47 -20.35
N ALA A 73 -2.93 -0.42 -19.36
CA ALA A 73 -3.07 -1.87 -19.55
C ALA A 73 -4.48 -2.37 -19.20
N LEU A 74 -5.26 -1.56 -18.48
CA LEU A 74 -6.68 -1.79 -18.28
C LEU A 74 -7.45 -1.30 -19.53
N PRO A 75 -8.47 -2.06 -19.97
CA PRO A 75 -9.38 -1.63 -21.03
C PRO A 75 -10.26 -0.46 -20.57
#